data_AF-H0J183-F1
#
_entry.id   AF-H0J183-F1
#
_cell.length_a   1.000
_cell.length_b   1.000
_cell.length_c   1.000
_cell.angle_alpha   90.00
_cell.angle_beta   90.00
_cell.angle_gamma   90.00
#
_symmetry.space_group_name_H-M   'P 1'
#
loop_
_entity.id
_entity.type
_entity.pdbx_description
1 polymer ?
#
loop_
_entity_poly.entity_id
_entity_poly.type
_entity_poly.pdbx_seq_one_letter_code
_entity_poly.pdbx_strand_id
1 'polypeptide(L)' 'MQPSWREWIQGHLEEILTAVLAAFFTALMFRVGMGMLFSIIAGLVVAYLIRLVAVPKAAQAIKRRIPMFNDTTL' A
#
# COMPACT_ATOMS: atom_id res chain seq x y z
N MET A 1 6.48 -4.20 -23.03
CA MET A 1 7.52 -4.52 -22.04
C MET A 1 6.88 -5.46 -21.05
N GLN A 2 7.30 -6.73 -20.97
CA GLN A 2 6.75 -7.66 -19.97
C GLN A 2 7.08 -7.08 -18.58
N PRO A 3 6.08 -6.82 -17.71
CA PRO A 3 6.36 -6.38 -16.37
C PRO A 3 7.23 -7.45 -15.72
N SER A 4 8.34 -7.03 -15.12
CA SER A 4 9.18 -7.97 -14.40
C SER A 4 8.32 -8.64 -13.33
N TRP A 5 8.48 -9.95 -13.11
CA TRP A 5 7.72 -10.71 -12.09
C TRP A 5 7.67 -10.01 -10.72
N ARG A 6 8.72 -9.24 -10.41
CA ARG A 6 8.84 -8.38 -9.22
C ARG A 6 7.84 -7.22 -9.20
N GLU A 7 7.68 -6.48 -10.30
CA GLU A 7 6.71 -5.39 -10.39
C GLU A 7 5.27 -5.91 -10.27
N TRP A 8 5.01 -7.09 -10.83
CA TRP A 8 3.71 -7.74 -10.67
C TRP A 8 3.44 -8.12 -9.21
N ILE A 9 4.39 -8.80 -8.54
CA ILE A 9 4.25 -9.14 -7.11
C ILE A 9 4.09 -7.87 -6.27
N GLN A 10 4.89 -6.83 -6.53
CA GLN A 10 4.82 -5.60 -5.76
C GLN A 10 3.45 -4.94 -5.92
N GLY A 11 2.96 -4.78 -7.16
CA GLY A 11 1.64 -4.21 -7.41
C GLY A 11 0.52 -5.01 -6.74
N HIS A 12 0.58 -6.34 -6.80
CA HIS A 12 -0.40 -7.21 -6.15
C HIS A 12 -0.37 -7.10 -4.62
N LEU A 13 0.83 -7.05 -4.03
CA LEU A 13 0.98 -6.90 -2.58
C LEU A 13 0.44 -5.55 -2.12
N GLU A 14 0.66 -4.48 -2.89
CA GLU A 14 0.12 -3.15 -2.62
C GLU A 14 -1.42 -3.13 -2.64
N GLU A 15 -2.04 -3.83 -3.58
CA GLU A 15 -3.50 -3.95 -3.67
C GLU A 15 -4.07 -4.70 -2.46
N ILE A 16 -3.48 -5.86 -2.12
CA ILE A 16 -3.89 -6.65 -0.95
C ILE A 16 -3.75 -5.82 0.32
N LEU A 17 -2.62 -5.14 0.50
CA LEU A 17 -2.38 -4.31 1.67
C LEU A 17 -3.39 -3.15 1.74
N THR A 18 -3.68 -2.51 0.61
CA THR A 18 -4.68 -1.42 0.56
C THR A 18 -6.07 -1.93 0.91
N ALA A 19 -6.48 -3.09 0.40
CA ALA A 19 -7.76 -3.69 0.71
C ALA A 19 -7.89 -4.07 2.20
N VAL A 20 -6.84 -4.66 2.77
CA VAL A 20 -6.78 -4.99 4.21
C VAL A 20 -6.87 -3.73 5.07
N LEU A 21 -6.11 -2.68 4.73
CA LEU A 21 -6.17 -1.41 5.44
C LEU A 21 -7.55 -0.76 5.32
N ALA A 22 -8.15 -0.75 4.13
CA ALA A 22 -9.47 -0.18 3.92
C ALA A 22 -10.53 -0.89 4.76
N ALA A 23 -10.52 -2.23 4.77
CA ALA A 23 -11.41 -3.02 5.60
C ALA A 23 -11.19 -2.76 7.10
N PHE A 24 -9.92 -2.71 7.54
CA PHE A 24 -9.56 -2.43 8.93
C PHE A 24 -10.05 -1.05 9.40
N PHE A 25 -9.75 0.02 8.65
CA PHE A 25 -10.19 1.36 9.03
C PHE A 25 -11.70 1.53 8.92
N THR A 26 -12.34 0.90 7.94
CA THR A 26 -13.81 0.89 7.86
C THR A 26 -14.41 0.24 9.12
N ALA A 27 -13.90 -0.93 9.53
CA ALA A 27 -14.30 -1.60 10.76
C ALA A 27 -14.02 -0.75 12.02
N LEU A 28 -12.90 -0.03 12.05
CA LEU A 28 -12.57 0.89 13.12
C LEU A 28 -13.57 2.05 13.21
N MET A 29 -13.93 2.66 12.07
CA MET A 29 -14.90 3.76 12.04
C MET A 29 -16.29 3.31 12.48
N PHE A 30 -16.70 2.09 12.12
CA PHE A 30 -17.90 1.48 12.68
C PHE A 30 -17.86 1.37 14.21
N ARG A 31 -16.71 0.96 14.77
CA ARG A 31 -16.54 0.85 16.22
C ARG A 31 -16.63 2.21 16.94
N VAL A 32 -16.27 3.30 16.26
CA VAL A 32 -16.38 4.67 16.79
C VAL A 32 -17.80 5.22 16.65
N GLY A 33 -18.73 4.46 16.07
CA GLY A 33 -20.13 4.84 15.93
C GLY A 33 -20.44 5.69 14.68
N MET A 34 -19.53 5.74 13.70
CA MET A 34 -19.82 6.37 12.42
C MET A 34 -20.80 5.54 11.59
N GLY A 35 -21.73 6.24 10.93
CA GLY A 35 -22.69 5.62 10.02
C GLY A 35 -22.00 4.89 8.86
N MET A 36 -22.66 3.86 8.33
CA MET A 36 -22.07 2.92 7.37
C MET A 36 -21.39 3.56 6.16
N LEU A 37 -22.07 4.50 5.50
CA LEU A 37 -21.52 5.18 4.34
C LEU A 37 -20.25 5.98 4.71
N PHE A 38 -20.28 6.71 5.81
CA PHE A 38 -19.15 7.52 6.27
C PHE A 38 -17.96 6.66 6.71
N SER A 39 -18.21 5.52 7.35
CA SER A 39 -17.17 4.56 7.75
C SER A 39 -16.44 3.98 6.55
N ILE A 40 -17.18 3.61 5.49
CA ILE A 40 -16.61 3.09 4.25
C ILE A 40 -15.76 4.17 3.55
N ILE A 41 -16.30 5.39 3.42
CA ILE A 41 -15.59 6.50 2.77
C ILE A 41 -14.32 6.85 3.56
N ALA A 42 -14.41 7.03 4.88
CA ALA A 42 -13.27 7.36 5.72
C ALA A 42 -12.21 6.25 5.70
N GLY A 43 -12.62 4.98 5.80
CA GLY A 43 -11.71 3.84 5.72
C GLY A 43 -10.96 3.76 4.39
N LEU A 44 -11.67 3.98 3.28
CA LEU A 44 -11.06 4.07 1.95
C LEU A 44 -10.09 5.23 1.83
N VAL A 45 -10.49 6.43 2.26
CA VAL A 45 -9.63 7.62 2.21
C VAL A 45 -8.33 7.39 2.98
N VAL A 46 -8.40 6.87 4.21
CA VAL A 46 -7.21 6.59 5.02
C VAL A 46 -6.33 5.53 4.37
N ALA A 47 -6.91 4.44 3.87
CA ALA A 47 -6.15 3.38 3.22
C ALA A 47 -5.42 3.86 1.94
N TYR A 48 -6.08 4.67 1.12
CA TYR A 48 -5.46 5.25 -0.08
C TYR A 48 -4.39 6.29 0.25
N LEU A 49 -4.59 7.11 1.30
CA LEU A 49 -3.55 8.03 1.78
C LEU A 49 -2.31 7.25 2.24
N ILE A 50 -2.50 6.14 2.94
CA ILE A 50 -1.39 5.26 3.34
C ILE A 50 -0.72 4.66 2.10
N ARG A 51 -1.48 4.18 1.11
CA ARG A 51 -0.91 3.68 -0.16
C ARG A 51 0.00 4.74 -0.81
N LEU A 52 -0.48 5.97 -0.94
CA LEU A 52 0.27 7.07 -1.56
C LEU A 52 1.57 7.43 -0.82
N VAL A 53 1.59 7.35 0.51
CA VAL A 53 2.76 7.77 1.32
C VAL A 53 3.71 6.61 1.62
N ALA A 54 3.17 5.42 1.93
CA ALA A 54 3.94 4.27 2.39
C ALA A 54 4.59 3.50 1.24
N VAL A 55 3.93 3.38 0.08
CA VAL A 55 4.47 2.67 -1.09
C VAL A 55 5.78 3.29 -1.60
N PRO A 56 5.86 4.60 -1.91
CA PRO A 56 7.11 5.20 -2.38
C PRO A 56 8.20 5.15 -1.31
N LYS A 57 7.84 5.31 -0.03
CA LYS A 57 8.79 5.21 1.09
C LYS A 57 9.33 3.79 1.28
N ALA A 58 8.48 2.77 1.16
CA ALA A 58 8.88 1.37 1.24
C ALA A 58 9.78 0.99 0.06
N ALA A 59 9.42 1.41 -1.16
CA ALA A 59 10.26 1.20 -2.34
C ALA A 59 11.63 1.87 -2.19
N GLN A 60 11.68 3.11 -1.70
CA GLN A 60 12.93 3.81 -1.43
C GLN A 60 13.74 3.17 -0.28
N ALA A 61 13.09 2.72 0.79
CA ALA A 61 13.75 2.05 1.91
C ALA A 61 14.32 0.68 1.54
N ILE A 62 13.61 -0.09 0.71
CA ILE A 62 14.09 -1.36 0.15
C ILE A 62 15.29 -1.12 -0.76
N LYS A 63 15.20 -0.14 -1.68
CA LYS A 63 16.35 0.27 -2.52
C LYS A 63 17.56 0.68 -1.69
N ARG A 64 17.36 1.34 -0.54
CA ARG A 64 18.43 1.79 0.34
C ARG A 64 19.06 0.67 1.17
N ARG A 65 18.32 -0.40 1.48
CA ARG A 65 18.83 -1.55 2.25
C ARG A 65 19.43 -2.66 1.39
N ILE A 66 19.09 -2.73 0.11
CA ILE A 66 19.62 -3.73 -0.81
C ILE A 66 20.39 -3.03 -1.94
N PRO A 67 21.65 -2.62 -1.69
CA PRO A 67 22.50 -1.98 -2.69
C PRO A 67 22.93 -2.92 -3.84
N MET A 68 22.64 -4.22 -3.74
CA MET A 68 22.89 -5.21 -4.81
C MET A 68 21.93 -5.09 -6.01
N PHE A 69 20.96 -4.17 -5.97
CA PHE A 69 20.12 -3.77 -7.12
C PHE A 69 20.69 -2.58 -7.90
N ASN A 70 21.91 -2.12 -7.60
CA ASN A 70 22.66 -1.28 -8.51
C ASN A 70 23.34 -2.17 -9.54
N ASP A 71 22.80 -2.17 -10.76
CA ASP A 71 23.51 -2.54 -11.98
C ASP A 71 24.71 -1.58 -12.20
N THR A 72 25.76 -1.80 -11.43
CA THR A 72 27.14 -1.34 -11.69
C THR A 72 27.99 -2.52 -11.23
N THR A 73 28.47 -3.37 -12.13
CA THR A 73 29.53 -3.03 -13.08
C THR A 73 29.53 -3.99 -14.29
N LEU A 74 29.54 -3.37 -15.48
CA LEU A 74 30.24 -3.86 -16.68
C LEU A 74 31.67 -4.31 -16.35
#